data_AF-A0A0F9JLB6-F1
#
_entry.id   AF-A0A0F9JLB6-F1
#
_cell.length_a   1.000
_cell.length_b   1.000
_cell.length_c   1.000
_cell.angle_alpha   90.00
_cell.angle_beta   90.00
_cell.angle_gamma   90.00
#
_symmetry.space_group_name_H-M   'P 1'
#
loop_
_entity.id
_entity.type
_entity.pdbx_description
1 polymer ?
#
loop_
_entity_poly.entity_id
_entity_poly.type
_entity_poly.pdbx_seq_one_letter_code
_entity_poly.pdbx_strand_id
1 'polypeptide(L)'
;MAGSDMLFDARCNIEEFIEQKTRGLLEDPMNEYQDPNWLQAAMLFEQTVIPCERYRKNHFLELAKNIVDKAGQHNNQVIYQKIPGMYNEKIIDPRMDLPDDVDVFNYDSLINTIKEWIEGCET
;
A
#
# COMPACT_ATOMS: atom_id res chain seq x y z
N MET A 1 12.60 -11.81 34.14
CA MET A 1 11.21 -11.63 33.68
C MET A 1 10.99 -10.27 33.00
N ALA A 2 11.58 -9.15 33.47
CA ALA A 2 11.41 -7.83 32.83
C ALA A 2 11.81 -7.70 31.34
N GLY A 3 12.78 -8.48 30.84
CA GLY A 3 13.21 -8.39 29.43
C GLY A 3 12.21 -8.98 28.42
N SER A 4 11.38 -9.94 28.85
CA SER A 4 10.35 -10.53 27.98
C SER A 4 9.17 -9.58 27.79
N ASP A 5 8.82 -8.83 28.83
CA ASP A 5 7.73 -7.85 28.81
C ASP A 5 8.10 -6.67 27.89
N MET A 6 9.33 -6.15 28.01
CA MET A 6 9.82 -5.07 27.13
C MET A 6 9.86 -5.46 25.64
N LEU A 7 10.18 -6.72 25.32
CA LEU A 7 10.16 -7.20 23.93
C LEU A 7 8.74 -7.38 23.40
N PHE A 8 7.80 -7.77 24.27
CA PHE A 8 6.39 -7.83 23.91
C PHE A 8 5.83 -6.44 23.61
N ASP A 9 6.12 -5.47 24.48
CA ASP A 9 5.66 -4.07 24.32
C ASP A 9 6.26 -3.43 23.07
N ALA A 10 7.57 -3.61 22.83
CA ALA A 10 8.22 -3.12 21.63
C ALA A 10 7.58 -3.69 20.36
N ARG A 11 7.23 -4.98 20.37
CA ARG A 11 6.53 -5.61 19.24
C ARG A 11 5.15 -5.02 19.03
N CYS A 12 4.35 -4.87 20.07
CA CYS A 12 3.01 -4.27 19.97
C CYS A 12 3.09 -2.84 19.42
N ASN A 13 4.04 -2.04 19.89
CA ASN A 13 4.27 -0.68 19.39
C ASN A 13 4.65 -0.66 17.90
N ILE A 14 5.46 -1.62 17.44
CA ILE A 14 5.83 -1.74 16.02
C ILE A 14 4.62 -2.12 15.16
N GLU A 15 3.84 -3.11 15.60
CA GLU A 15 2.62 -3.53 14.91
C GLU A 15 1.63 -2.38 14.78
N GLU A 16 1.34 -1.69 15.89
CA GLU A 16 0.45 -0.53 15.92
C GLU A 16 0.97 0.61 15.03
N PHE A 17 2.28 0.87 15.05
CA PHE A 17 2.88 1.90 14.19
C PHE A 17 2.72 1.57 12.71
N ILE A 18 3.01 0.32 12.30
CA ILE A 18 2.86 -0.12 10.90
C ILE A 18 1.41 0.00 10.47
N GLU A 19 0.46 -0.47 11.30
CA GLU A 19 -0.96 -0.37 11.01
C GLU A 19 -1.38 1.09 10.83
N GLN A 20 -1.06 1.96 11.80
CA GLN A 20 -1.42 3.37 11.77
C GLN A 20 -0.85 4.08 10.55
N LYS A 21 0.41 3.81 10.18
CA LYS A 21 1.03 4.44 9.01
C LYS A 21 0.40 3.96 7.71
N THR A 22 0.15 2.67 7.59
CA THR A 22 -0.47 2.11 6.39
C THR A 22 -1.92 2.59 6.23
N ARG A 23 -2.68 2.63 7.32
CA ARG A 23 -4.06 3.13 7.32
C ARG A 23 -4.11 4.63 7.04
N GLY A 24 -3.23 5.43 7.65
CA GLY A 24 -3.15 6.87 7.40
C GLY A 24 -2.86 7.20 5.93
N LEU A 25 -2.01 6.41 5.26
CA LEU A 25 -1.82 6.56 3.81
C LEU A 25 -3.16 6.41 3.06
N LEU A 26 -3.96 5.40 3.37
CA LEU A 26 -5.24 5.13 2.67
C LEU A 26 -6.31 6.23 2.86
N GLU A 27 -6.22 7.02 3.92
CA GLU A 27 -7.24 8.00 4.32
C GLU A 27 -6.97 9.42 3.76
N ASP A 28 -5.70 9.84 3.72
CA ASP A 28 -5.34 11.23 3.40
C ASP A 28 -5.07 11.45 1.91
N PRO A 29 -5.78 12.32 1.18
CA PRO A 29 -5.52 12.54 -0.25
C PRO A 29 -4.12 13.14 -0.51
N MET A 30 -3.31 12.47 -1.34
CA MET A 30 -2.03 13.01 -1.85
C MET A 30 -2.28 13.99 -3.01
N ASN A 31 -1.31 14.88 -3.24
CA ASN A 31 -1.35 15.73 -4.43
C ASN A 31 -0.98 14.93 -5.69
N GLU A 32 -1.30 15.47 -6.87
CA GLU A 32 -1.08 14.81 -8.16
C GLU A 32 0.40 14.63 -8.55
N TYR A 33 1.37 15.08 -7.75
CA TYR A 33 2.82 14.95 -8.01
C TYR A 33 3.50 13.97 -7.04
N GLN A 34 2.72 13.20 -6.28
CA GLN A 34 3.20 12.18 -5.35
C GLN A 34 2.54 10.85 -5.68
N ASP A 35 3.27 9.75 -5.48
CA ASP A 35 2.74 8.40 -5.70
C ASP A 35 1.39 8.20 -4.99
N PRO A 36 0.45 7.47 -5.59
CA PRO A 36 -0.87 7.32 -5.00
C PRO A 36 -0.76 6.61 -3.66
N ASN A 37 -1.58 7.03 -2.71
CA ASN A 37 -1.58 6.45 -1.38
C ASN A 37 -1.75 4.95 -1.33
N TRP A 38 -2.63 4.41 -2.17
CA TRP A 38 -2.87 2.98 -2.21
C TRP A 38 -1.59 2.23 -2.61
N LEU A 39 -0.77 2.81 -3.49
CA LEU A 39 0.50 2.23 -3.93
C LEU A 39 1.52 2.29 -2.79
N GLN A 40 1.66 3.46 -2.15
CA GLN A 40 2.56 3.60 -1.00
C GLN A 40 2.17 2.66 0.16
N ALA A 41 0.87 2.52 0.44
CA ALA A 41 0.34 1.60 1.45
C ALA A 41 0.61 0.15 1.08
N ALA A 42 0.40 -0.24 -0.19
CA ALA A 42 0.69 -1.58 -0.68
C ALA A 42 2.18 -1.92 -0.54
N MET A 43 3.08 -1.01 -0.93
CA MET A 43 4.53 -1.20 -0.79
C MET A 43 4.94 -1.32 0.67
N LEU A 44 4.43 -0.46 1.55
CA LEU A 44 4.72 -0.53 2.98
C LEU A 44 4.26 -1.86 3.58
N PHE A 45 3.04 -2.30 3.23
CA PHE A 45 2.47 -3.56 3.71
C PHE A 45 3.28 -4.77 3.23
N GLU A 46 3.63 -4.81 1.95
CA GLU A 46 4.44 -5.89 1.37
C GLU A 46 5.84 -5.98 2.00
N GLN A 47 6.45 -4.84 2.33
CA GLN A 47 7.79 -4.83 2.92
C GLN A 47 7.82 -5.09 4.42
N THR A 48 6.76 -4.75 5.16
CA THR A 48 6.78 -4.76 6.63
C THR A 48 5.88 -5.81 7.26
N VAL A 49 4.77 -6.18 6.59
CA VAL A 49 3.79 -7.12 7.15
C VAL A 49 3.98 -8.53 6.59
N ILE A 50 4.06 -8.65 5.27
CA ILE A 50 4.15 -9.96 4.59
C ILE A 50 5.33 -10.82 5.09
N PRO A 51 6.55 -10.28 5.30
CA PRO A 51 7.69 -11.07 5.76
C PRO A 51 7.56 -11.59 7.19
N CYS A 52 6.61 -11.06 7.98
CA CYS A 52 6.43 -11.40 9.38
C CYS A 52 5.25 -12.35 9.57
N GLU A 53 5.50 -13.67 9.61
CA GLU A 53 4.46 -14.70 9.78
C GLU A 53 3.56 -14.47 11.01
N ARG A 54 4.09 -13.86 12.07
CA ARG A 54 3.32 -13.53 13.30
C ARG A 54 2.29 -12.41 13.11
N TYR A 55 2.35 -11.68 11.99
CA TYR A 55 1.43 -10.61 11.68
C TYR A 55 0.20 -11.07 10.89
N ARG A 56 0.01 -12.39 10.73
CA ARG A 56 -1.27 -12.99 10.30
C ARG A 56 -2.35 -12.84 11.38
N LYS A 57 -2.72 -11.60 11.68
CA LYS A 57 -3.72 -11.19 12.68
C LYS A 57 -4.87 -10.48 11.98
N ASN A 58 -6.05 -10.49 12.61
CA ASN A 58 -7.28 -9.97 12.01
C ASN A 58 -7.19 -8.50 11.56
N HIS A 59 -6.50 -7.62 12.29
CA HIS A 59 -6.39 -6.20 11.91
C HIS A 59 -5.52 -6.00 10.65
N PHE A 60 -4.43 -6.74 10.49
CA PHE A 60 -3.63 -6.70 9.27
C PHE A 60 -4.34 -7.37 8.09
N LEU A 61 -5.16 -8.39 8.34
CA LEU A 61 -6.02 -8.99 7.32
C LEU A 61 -7.04 -7.97 6.77
N GLU A 62 -7.71 -7.23 7.65
CA GLU A 62 -8.62 -6.16 7.25
C GLU A 62 -7.89 -5.06 6.47
N LEU A 63 -6.72 -4.65 6.95
CA LEU A 63 -5.89 -3.65 6.29
C LEU A 63 -5.45 -4.11 4.88
N ALA A 64 -5.02 -5.37 4.73
CA ALA A 64 -4.66 -5.95 3.44
C ALA A 64 -5.83 -5.92 2.45
N LYS A 65 -7.04 -6.30 2.90
CA LYS A 65 -8.27 -6.26 2.09
C LYS A 65 -8.57 -4.83 1.65
N ASN A 66 -8.47 -3.86 2.55
CA ASN A 66 -8.67 -2.44 2.23
C ASN A 66 -7.68 -1.94 1.17
N ILE A 67 -6.41 -2.37 1.23
CA ILE A 67 -5.40 -2.03 0.21
C ILE A 67 -5.79 -2.62 -1.15
N VAL A 68 -6.14 -3.92 -1.20
CA VAL A 68 -6.53 -4.60 -2.44
C VAL A 68 -7.77 -3.96 -3.06
N ASP A 69 -8.78 -3.66 -2.26
CA ASP A 69 -10.01 -3.01 -2.71
C ASP A 69 -9.71 -1.61 -3.27
N LYS A 70 -8.84 -0.84 -2.61
CA LYS A 70 -8.44 0.48 -3.07
C LYS A 70 -7.66 0.40 -4.38
N ALA A 71 -6.68 -0.50 -4.48
CA ALA A 71 -5.94 -0.73 -5.71
C ALA A 71 -6.86 -1.13 -6.88
N GLY A 72 -7.86 -1.98 -6.62
CA GLY A 72 -8.86 -2.40 -7.59
C GLY A 72 -9.69 -1.24 -8.15
N GLN A 73 -10.00 -0.21 -7.35
CA GLN A 73 -10.68 1.01 -7.83
C GLN A 73 -9.87 1.77 -8.90
N HIS A 74 -8.55 1.55 -8.93
CA HIS A 74 -7.60 2.14 -9.87
C HIS A 74 -7.09 1.13 -10.92
N ASN A 75 -7.74 -0.03 -11.05
CA ASN A 75 -7.30 -1.13 -11.93
C ASN A 75 -5.84 -1.57 -11.67
N ASN A 76 -5.36 -1.41 -10.43
CA ASN A 76 -3.97 -1.66 -10.02
C ASN A 76 -2.92 -0.88 -10.85
N GLN A 77 -3.32 0.25 -11.43
CA GLN A 77 -2.50 1.04 -12.34
C GLN A 77 -2.27 2.45 -11.82
N VAL A 78 -1.10 2.99 -12.14
CA VAL A 78 -0.78 4.40 -11.98
C VAL A 78 -0.35 4.94 -13.33
N ILE A 79 -0.91 6.08 -13.72
CA ILE A 79 -0.60 6.74 -14.98
C ILE A 79 0.16 8.01 -14.67
N TYR A 80 1.38 8.12 -15.19
CA TYR A 80 2.25 9.28 -15.01
C TYR A 80 2.33 10.05 -16.32
N GLN A 81 2.15 11.36 -16.22
CA GLN A 81 2.31 12.31 -17.32
C GLN A 81 3.55 13.16 -17.07
N LYS A 82 4.45 13.20 -18.06
CA LYS A 82 5.58 14.12 -18.05
C LYS A 82 5.10 15.51 -18.45
N ILE A 83 5.34 16.49 -17.58
CA ILE A 83 5.04 17.90 -17.88
C ILE A 83 6.32 18.60 -18.35
N PRO A 84 6.37 19.14 -19.58
CA PRO A 84 7.53 19.87 -20.08
C PRO A 84 7.94 21.01 -19.14
N GLY A 85 9.20 21.00 -18.70
CA GLY A 85 9.74 22.02 -17.79
C GLY A 85 9.52 21.72 -16.30
N MET A 86 8.87 20.62 -15.92
CA MET A 86 8.80 20.14 -14.54
C MET A 86 9.68 18.91 -14.32
N TYR A 87 10.22 18.78 -13.10
CA TYR A 87 11.00 17.60 -12.71
C TYR A 87 10.11 16.42 -12.28
N ASN A 88 8.92 16.71 -11.73
CA ASN A 88 7.99 15.70 -11.26
C ASN A 88 6.99 15.31 -12.34
N GLU A 89 6.59 14.04 -12.32
CA GLU A 89 5.50 13.53 -13.15
C GLU A 89 4.17 13.77 -12.44
N LYS A 90 3.13 14.06 -13.24
CA LYS A 90 1.77 14.24 -12.76
C LYS A 90 1.00 12.94 -12.89
N ILE A 91 0.31 12.55 -11.83
CA ILE A 91 -0.56 11.38 -11.84
C ILE A 91 -1.92 11.75 -12.42
N ILE A 92 -2.35 10.95 -13.39
CA ILE A 92 -3.65 11.10 -14.06
C ILE A 92 -4.60 10.00 -13.58
N ASP A 93 -5.86 10.36 -13.38
CA ASP A 93 -6.91 9.37 -13.15
C ASP A 93 -7.10 8.51 -14.41
N PRO A 94 -6.94 7.17 -14.34
CA PRO A 94 -7.10 6.27 -15.47
C PRO A 94 -8.49 6.28 -16.11
N ARG A 95 -9.48 6.94 -15.49
CA ARG A 95 -10.85 7.10 -16.02
C ARG A 95 -11.01 8.30 -16.95
N MET A 96 -9.98 9.13 -17.11
CA MET A 96 -9.98 10.29 -17.99
C MET A 96 -9.43 9.94 -19.38
N ASP A 97 -9.76 10.75 -20.39
CA ASP A 97 -9.11 10.66 -21.71
C ASP A 97 -7.60 10.87 -21.54
N LEU A 98 -6.83 9.85 -21.92
CA LEU A 98 -5.39 9.84 -21.71
C LEU A 98 -4.69 10.72 -22.76
N PRO A 99 -3.83 11.65 -22.35
CA PRO A 99 -2.97 12.39 -23.28
C PRO A 99 -1.93 11.45 -23.93
N ASP A 100 -1.40 11.86 -25.08
CA ASP A 100 -0.49 11.02 -25.90
C ASP A 100 0.83 10.65 -25.19
N ASP A 101 1.33 11.52 -24.30
CA ASP A 101 2.57 11.31 -23.53
C ASP A 101 2.27 10.90 -22.08
N VAL A 102 1.86 9.65 -21.89
CA VAL A 102 1.70 9.03 -20.57
C VAL A 102 2.44 7.70 -20.46
N ASP A 103 3.04 7.47 -19.29
CA ASP A 103 3.60 6.19 -18.89
C ASP A 103 2.62 5.48 -17.95
N VAL A 104 2.21 4.25 -18.29
CA VAL A 104 1.29 3.44 -17.49
C VAL A 104 2.06 2.35 -16.76
N PHE A 105 1.98 2.35 -15.43
CA PHE A 105 2.63 1.36 -14.59
C PHE A 105 1.57 0.45 -13.97
N ASN A 106 1.78 -0.86 -14.13
CA ASN A 106 0.90 -1.88 -13.60
C ASN A 106 1.56 -2.53 -12.37
N TYR A 107 0.81 -2.58 -11.25
CA TYR A 107 1.24 -3.12 -9.97
C TYR A 107 0.53 -4.43 -9.59
N ASP A 108 -0.01 -5.16 -10.58
CA ASP A 108 -0.67 -6.45 -10.39
C ASP A 108 0.19 -7.43 -9.61
N SER A 109 1.51 -7.47 -9.86
CA SER A 109 2.42 -8.33 -9.11
C SER A 109 2.42 -8.01 -7.61
N LEU A 110 2.50 -6.72 -7.24
CA LEU A 110 2.48 -6.29 -5.84
C LEU A 110 1.12 -6.64 -5.20
N ILE A 111 0.03 -6.35 -5.89
CA ILE A 111 -1.32 -6.61 -5.37
C ILE A 111 -1.59 -8.12 -5.27
N ASN A 112 -1.07 -8.93 -6.19
CA ASN A 112 -1.18 -10.38 -6.12
C ASN A 112 -0.40 -10.96 -4.93
N THR A 113 0.80 -10.46 -4.62
CA THR A 113 1.52 -10.84 -3.41
C THR A 113 0.68 -10.60 -2.14
N ILE A 114 -0.03 -9.47 -2.07
CA ILE A 114 -0.91 -9.16 -0.93
C ILE A 114 -2.13 -10.11 -0.90
N LYS A 115 -2.72 -10.44 -2.05
CA LYS A 115 -3.83 -11.40 -2.15
C LYS A 115 -3.41 -12.81 -1.70
N GLU A 116 -2.26 -13.28 -2.15
CA GLU A 116 -1.71 -14.58 -1.73
C GLU A 116 -1.49 -14.63 -0.21
N TRP A 117 -1.02 -13.51 0.38
CA TRP A 117 -0.88 -13.40 1.82
C TRP A 117 -2.24 -13.45 2.55
N ILE A 118 -3.29 -12.81 2.00
CA ILE A 118 -4.66 -12.87 2.53
C ILE A 118 -5.16 -14.32 2.53
N GLU A 119 -5.03 -15.04 1.41
CA GLU A 119 -5.43 -16.45 1.30
C GLU A 119 -4.69 -17.33 2.32
N GLY A 120 -3.39 -17.06 2.54
CA GLY A 120 -2.59 -17.73 3.55
C GLY A 120 -2.96 -17.41 5.00
N CYS A 121 -3.77 -16.38 5.25
CA CYS A 121 -4.29 -16.07 6.60
C CYS A 121 -5.64 -16.74 6.89
N GLU A 122 -6.38 -17.14 5.85
CA GLU A 122 -7.71 -17.76 5.96
C GLU A 122 -7.65 -19.30 5.99
N THR A 123 -6.46 -19.87 5.82
CA THR A 123 -6.16 -21.30 5.84
C THR A 123 -5.60 -21.79 7.17
#